data_AF-A0A6L8Q915-F1
#
_entry.id   AF-A0A6L8Q915-F1
#
_cell.length_a   1.000
_cell.length_b   1.000
_cell.length_c   1.000
_cell.angle_alpha   90.00
_cell.angle_beta   90.00
_cell.angle_gamma   90.00
#
_symmetry.space_group_name_H-M   'P 1'
#
loop_
_entity.id
_entity.type
_entity.pdbx_description
1 polymer ?
#
loop_
_entity_poly.entity_id
_entity_poly.type
_entity_poly.pdbx_seq_one_letter_code
_entity_poly.pdbx_strand_id
1 'polypeptide(L)'
;MRYLIKKQIILLAVIFFNIFNFILVSMSLDLSYAITNKRILYADNNMDDEEEVVDDLEQQCPNVRNDYSTPEEFIDKINPLRKEPRNLKKGKVLYRLKAKRACKFCHGMEGKGDGSMADLADKPPRNLTCKEYMNKITDGEIFWVIKEGIEDAGMPSYKHLSDKKIWQLIQYIRTFSTDS
;
A
#
# COMPACT_ATOMS: atom_id res chain seq x y z
N MET A 1 -17.04 -52.83 -26.17
CA MET A 1 -17.55 -51.47 -25.83
C MET A 1 -16.77 -50.77 -24.72
N ARG A 2 -16.64 -51.33 -23.50
CA ARG A 2 -15.98 -50.66 -22.34
C ARG A 2 -14.49 -50.28 -22.56
N TYR A 3 -13.74 -51.05 -23.34
CA TYR A 3 -12.32 -50.78 -23.63
C TYR A 3 -12.11 -49.56 -24.54
N LEU A 4 -12.97 -49.39 -25.55
CA LEU A 4 -12.91 -48.28 -26.50
C LEU A 4 -13.24 -46.95 -25.80
N ILE A 5 -14.20 -46.95 -24.88
CA ILE A 5 -14.55 -45.77 -24.06
C ILE A 5 -13.38 -45.36 -23.15
N LYS A 6 -12.70 -46.31 -22.50
CA LYS A 6 -11.52 -46.02 -21.67
C LYS A 6 -10.37 -45.41 -22.49
N LYS A 7 -10.10 -45.91 -23.70
CA LYS A 7 -9.09 -45.33 -24.60
C LYS A 7 -9.46 -43.91 -25.05
N GLN A 8 -10.73 -43.66 -25.35
CA GLN A 8 -11.22 -42.33 -25.74
C GLN A 8 -11.03 -41.31 -24.60
N ILE A 9 -11.35 -41.69 -23.36
CA ILE A 9 -11.21 -40.80 -22.18
C ILE A 9 -9.74 -40.48 -21.92
N ILE A 10 -8.83 -41.46 -22.01
CA ILE A 10 -7.40 -41.22 -21.82
C ILE A 10 -6.86 -40.29 -22.90
N LEU A 11 -7.25 -40.50 -24.16
CA LEU A 11 -6.84 -39.63 -25.27
C LEU A 11 -7.32 -38.18 -25.06
N LEU A 12 -8.58 -37.99 -24.64
CA LEU A 12 -9.12 -36.67 -24.33
C LEU A 12 -8.40 -36.02 -23.14
N ALA A 13 -8.07 -36.77 -22.08
CA ALA A 13 -7.34 -36.25 -20.94
C ALA A 13 -5.92 -35.79 -21.30
N VAL A 14 -5.22 -36.54 -22.17
CA VAL A 14 -3.90 -36.17 -22.67
C VAL A 14 -3.99 -34.91 -23.54
N ILE A 15 -4.99 -34.80 -24.41
CA ILE A 15 -5.21 -33.60 -25.24
C ILE A 15 -5.48 -32.38 -24.33
N PHE A 16 -6.36 -32.52 -23.35
CA PHE A 16 -6.65 -31.44 -22.38
C PHE A 16 -5.41 -31.01 -21.59
N PHE A 17 -4.60 -31.97 -21.12
CA PHE A 17 -3.38 -31.68 -20.40
C PHE A 17 -2.35 -30.93 -21.26
N ASN A 18 -2.23 -31.29 -22.54
CA ASN A 18 -1.33 -30.59 -23.47
C ASN A 18 -1.85 -29.19 -23.82
N ILE A 19 -3.15 -29.03 -24.06
CA ILE A 19 -3.76 -27.71 -24.33
C ILE A 19 -3.61 -26.78 -23.11
N PHE A 20 -3.84 -27.30 -21.90
CA PHE A 20 -3.69 -26.53 -20.67
C PHE A 20 -2.24 -26.06 -20.46
N ASN A 21 -1.25 -26.94 -20.67
CA ASN A 21 0.16 -26.55 -20.59
C ASN A 21 0.54 -25.53 -21.67
N PHE A 22 0.02 -25.67 -22.89
CA PHE A 22 0.27 -24.69 -23.97
C PHE A 22 -0.28 -23.30 -23.62
N ILE A 23 -1.49 -23.21 -23.06
CA ILE A 23 -2.10 -21.96 -22.60
C ILE A 23 -1.30 -21.33 -21.45
N LEU A 24 -0.83 -22.14 -20.50
CA LEU A 24 0.01 -21.64 -19.40
C LEU A 24 1.34 -21.06 -19.89
N VAL A 25 1.97 -21.70 -20.87
CA VAL A 25 3.22 -21.21 -21.49
C VAL A 25 2.96 -19.93 -22.27
N SER A 26 1.87 -19.83 -23.03
CA SER A 26 1.54 -18.61 -23.79
C SER A 26 1.24 -17.43 -22.86
N MET A 27 0.46 -17.63 -21.79
CA MET A 27 0.21 -16.57 -20.79
C MET A 27 1.48 -16.08 -20.09
N SER A 28 2.47 -16.97 -19.90
CA SER A 28 3.76 -16.61 -19.31
C SER A 28 4.63 -15.79 -20.26
N LEU A 29 4.54 -16.06 -21.57
CA LEU A 29 5.25 -15.30 -22.61
C LEU A 29 4.65 -13.90 -22.80
N ASP A 30 3.34 -13.75 -22.73
CA ASP A 30 2.65 -12.45 -22.82
C ASP A 30 3.03 -11.52 -21.66
N LEU A 31 3.21 -12.08 -20.46
CA LEU A 31 3.65 -11.30 -19.30
C LEU A 31 5.11 -10.82 -19.44
N SER A 32 5.99 -11.67 -19.96
CA SER A 32 7.39 -11.30 -20.23
C SER A 32 7.51 -10.23 -21.34
N TYR A 33 6.70 -10.36 -22.40
CA TYR A 33 6.64 -9.38 -23.48
C TYR A 33 6.13 -8.01 -23.01
N ALA A 34 5.06 -7.99 -22.20
CA ALA A 34 4.51 -6.75 -21.63
C ALA A 34 5.50 -6.05 -20.67
N ILE A 35 6.31 -6.80 -19.92
CA ILE A 35 7.35 -6.24 -19.04
C ILE A 35 8.51 -5.63 -19.87
N THR A 36 8.86 -6.24 -21.00
CA THR A 36 10.00 -5.77 -21.83
C THR A 36 9.65 -4.52 -22.64
N ASN A 37 8.45 -4.43 -23.22
CA ASN A 37 8.02 -3.28 -24.03
C ASN A 37 7.70 -2.02 -23.21
N LYS A 38 7.33 -2.14 -21.93
CA LYS A 38 7.14 -0.96 -21.06
C LYS A 38 8.47 -0.20 -20.82
N ARG A 39 9.61 -0.85 -21.05
CA ARG A 39 10.95 -0.25 -20.89
C ARG A 39 11.46 0.52 -22.12
N ILE A 40 10.88 0.31 -23.30
CA ILE A 40 11.37 0.89 -24.57
C ILE A 40 10.60 2.17 -24.96
N LEU A 41 9.35 2.34 -24.54
CA LEU A 41 8.56 3.55 -24.85
C LEU A 41 8.94 4.81 -24.04
N TYR A 42 9.98 4.76 -23.21
CA TYR A 42 10.48 5.89 -22.41
C TYR A 42 11.95 6.23 -22.70
N ALA A 43 12.48 5.78 -23.84
CA ALA A 43 13.87 6.01 -24.23
C ALA A 43 13.97 6.65 -25.63
N ASP A 44 13.39 7.83 -25.80
CA ASP A 44 13.86 8.82 -26.79
C ASP A 44 13.32 10.21 -26.42
N ASN A 45 14.08 11.26 -26.76
CA ASN A 45 13.96 12.69 -26.44
C ASN A 45 14.91 13.18 -25.34
N ASN A 46 16.20 13.19 -25.66
CA ASN A 46 17.14 14.21 -25.19
C ASN A 46 17.67 14.97 -26.41
N MET A 47 17.33 16.25 -26.53
CA MET A 47 18.12 17.27 -27.25
C MET A 47 17.48 18.63 -26.97
N ASP A 48 18.11 19.38 -26.04
CA ASP A 48 18.61 20.75 -26.22
C ASP A 48 18.56 21.51 -24.89
N ASP A 49 19.75 21.73 -24.34
CA ASP A 49 20.22 22.88 -23.57
C ASP A 49 19.30 23.47 -22.47
N GLU A 50 19.58 23.10 -21.22
CA GLU A 50 19.97 24.04 -20.17
C GLU A 50 20.49 23.27 -18.94
N GLU A 51 21.63 23.72 -18.42
CA GLU A 51 22.30 23.20 -17.23
C GLU A 51 21.46 23.52 -15.99
N GLU A 52 20.51 22.63 -15.64
CA GLU A 52 19.75 22.77 -14.40
C GLU A 52 20.36 21.90 -13.29
N VAL A 53 20.97 22.63 -12.36
CA VAL A 53 21.51 22.24 -11.06
C VAL A 53 20.79 21.01 -10.48
N VAL A 54 21.58 19.95 -10.27
CA VAL A 54 21.20 18.80 -9.45
C VAL A 54 21.17 19.25 -7.99
N ASP A 55 20.07 19.88 -7.57
CA ASP A 55 19.83 20.20 -6.17
C ASP A 55 18.95 19.09 -5.55
N ASP A 56 19.33 18.68 -4.35
CA ASP A 56 18.81 17.53 -3.63
C ASP A 56 17.27 17.52 -3.58
N LEU A 57 16.63 16.62 -4.35
CA LEU A 57 15.23 16.26 -4.15
C LEU A 57 15.07 15.39 -2.89
N GLU A 58 15.49 15.92 -1.75
CA GLU A 58 14.96 15.53 -0.46
C GLU A 58 13.51 16.02 -0.46
N GLN A 59 12.61 15.17 -0.97
CA GLN A 59 11.21 15.48 -1.24
C GLN A 59 10.58 16.23 -0.08
N GLN A 60 10.48 17.55 -0.24
CA GLN A 60 9.99 18.45 0.79
C GLN A 60 8.58 17.99 1.19
N CYS A 61 8.41 17.77 2.49
CA CYS A 61 7.16 17.34 3.05
C CYS A 61 6.03 18.30 2.62
N PRO A 62 4.97 17.83 1.94
CA PRO A 62 3.88 18.70 1.54
C PRO A 62 3.28 19.37 2.78
N ASN A 63 2.94 20.65 2.64
CA ASN A 63 2.57 21.54 3.74
C ASN A 63 1.64 20.89 4.78
N VAL A 64 1.95 21.14 6.06
CA VAL A 64 1.15 20.70 7.21
C VAL A 64 -0.21 21.40 7.16
N ARG A 65 -1.25 20.70 6.69
CA ARG A 65 -2.65 21.15 6.86
C ARG A 65 -3.12 20.85 8.29
N ASN A 66 -3.77 21.80 8.95
CA ASN A 66 -4.42 21.55 10.22
C ASN A 66 -5.87 21.12 9.96
N ASP A 67 -6.05 19.85 9.59
CA ASP A 67 -7.33 19.34 9.09
C ASP A 67 -8.32 18.94 10.20
N TYR A 68 -7.86 18.85 11.46
CA TYR A 68 -8.65 18.41 12.60
C TYR A 68 -7.97 18.80 13.93
N SER A 69 -8.74 18.87 15.00
CA SER A 69 -8.23 19.05 16.37
C SER A 69 -8.38 17.73 17.13
N THR A 70 -7.27 17.15 17.56
CA THR A 70 -7.28 15.95 18.41
C THR A 70 -7.69 16.34 19.84
N PRO A 71 -8.65 15.65 20.47
CA PRO A 71 -8.98 15.89 21.88
C PRO A 71 -7.77 15.67 22.80
N GLU A 72 -7.64 16.52 23.83
CA GLU A 72 -6.50 16.50 24.77
C GLU A 72 -6.24 15.11 25.38
N GLU A 73 -7.30 14.35 25.67
CA GLU A 73 -7.21 12.99 26.23
C GLU A 73 -6.44 11.99 25.34
N PHE A 74 -6.25 12.28 24.06
CA PHE A 74 -5.47 11.47 23.14
C PHE A 74 -4.05 11.97 22.95
N ILE A 75 -3.76 13.25 23.17
CA ILE A 75 -2.44 13.85 22.89
C ILE A 75 -1.33 13.10 23.64
N ASP A 76 -1.56 12.78 24.91
CA ASP A 76 -0.58 12.12 25.78
C ASP A 76 -0.62 10.58 25.72
N LYS A 77 -1.47 9.99 24.87
CA LYS A 77 -1.54 8.52 24.78
C LYS A 77 -0.31 7.97 24.06
N ILE A 78 0.45 7.18 24.80
CA ILE A 78 1.54 6.37 24.25
C ILE A 78 1.05 4.98 23.85
N ASN A 79 1.69 4.40 22.83
CA ASN A 79 1.41 3.03 22.43
C ASN A 79 1.79 2.04 23.55
N PRO A 80 0.84 1.33 24.17
CA PRO A 80 1.12 0.45 25.31
C PRO A 80 1.74 -0.89 24.89
N LEU A 81 1.81 -1.18 23.59
CA LEU A 81 2.33 -2.44 23.09
C LEU A 81 3.84 -2.38 22.97
N ARG A 82 4.52 -3.42 23.47
CA ARG A 82 5.96 -3.62 23.22
C ARG A 82 6.25 -3.66 21.73
N LYS A 83 7.38 -3.06 21.33
CA LYS A 83 7.94 -3.13 19.98
C LYS A 83 8.51 -4.54 19.76
N GLU A 84 7.70 -5.40 19.15
CA GLU A 84 8.05 -6.81 18.91
C GLU A 84 7.64 -7.21 17.48
N PRO A 85 8.38 -8.11 16.82
CA PRO A 85 8.10 -8.50 15.43
C PRO A 85 6.65 -8.96 15.18
N ARG A 86 6.01 -9.60 16.18
CA ARG A 86 4.62 -10.05 16.10
C ARG A 86 3.61 -8.90 15.99
N ASN A 87 3.84 -7.78 16.67
CA ASN A 87 2.95 -6.63 16.65
C ASN A 87 3.09 -5.89 15.33
N LEU A 88 4.34 -5.70 14.89
CA LEU A 88 4.65 -5.12 13.58
C LEU A 88 4.05 -5.94 12.43
N LYS A 89 4.21 -7.27 12.44
CA LYS A 89 3.62 -8.16 11.43
C LYS A 89 2.10 -8.06 11.38
N LYS A 90 1.43 -7.98 12.54
CA LYS A 90 -0.03 -7.80 12.60
C LYS A 90 -0.46 -6.43 12.07
N GLY A 91 0.27 -5.36 12.42
CA GLY A 91 0.08 -4.02 11.86
C GLY A 91 0.20 -4.00 10.34
N LYS A 92 1.26 -4.60 9.80
CA LYS A 92 1.48 -4.74 8.35
C LYS A 92 0.31 -5.42 7.65
N VAL A 93 -0.20 -6.52 8.21
CA VAL A 93 -1.35 -7.25 7.65
C VAL A 93 -2.62 -6.41 7.69
N LEU A 94 -2.86 -5.65 8.76
CA LEU A 94 -4.01 -4.74 8.86
C LEU A 94 -3.91 -3.64 7.80
N TYR A 95 -2.75 -2.98 7.70
CA TYR A 95 -2.51 -1.88 6.77
C TYR A 95 -2.70 -2.32 5.31
N ARG A 96 -2.17 -3.51 4.95
CA ARG A 96 -2.13 -3.96 3.56
C ARG A 96 -3.38 -4.73 3.13
N LEU A 97 -4.11 -5.36 4.05
CA LEU A 97 -5.09 -6.40 3.68
C LEU A 97 -6.36 -6.42 4.53
N LYS A 98 -6.26 -6.39 5.86
CA LYS A 98 -7.36 -6.86 6.74
C LYS A 98 -8.27 -5.77 7.31
N ALA A 99 -7.93 -4.49 7.19
CA ALA A 99 -8.88 -3.44 7.54
C ALA A 99 -9.98 -3.35 6.45
N LYS A 100 -11.23 -3.03 6.82
CA LYS A 100 -12.39 -3.02 5.90
C LYS A 100 -12.14 -2.22 4.61
N ARG A 101 -11.43 -1.09 4.74
CA ARG A 101 -10.74 -0.40 3.65
C ARG A 101 -9.26 -0.39 4.03
N ALA A 102 -8.46 -1.23 3.40
CA ALA A 102 -7.05 -1.34 3.79
C ALA A 102 -6.33 0.00 3.54
N CYS A 103 -5.52 0.44 4.50
CA CYS A 103 -4.84 1.73 4.48
C CYS A 103 -4.02 1.95 3.20
N LYS A 104 -3.43 0.87 2.65
CA LYS A 104 -2.65 0.89 1.40
C LYS A 104 -3.41 1.43 0.20
N PHE A 105 -4.74 1.36 0.17
CA PHE A 105 -5.51 1.78 -1.00
C PHE A 105 -5.45 3.30 -1.17
N CYS A 106 -5.31 4.06 -0.09
CA CYS A 106 -5.14 5.51 -0.14
C CYS A 106 -3.68 5.91 0.13
N HIS A 107 -3.06 5.35 1.17
CA HIS A 107 -1.69 5.73 1.56
C HIS A 107 -0.58 5.02 0.78
N GLY A 108 -0.91 4.10 -0.13
CA GLY A 108 0.08 3.35 -0.91
C GLY A 108 0.77 2.23 -0.13
N MET A 109 1.49 1.37 -0.85
CA MET A 109 2.20 0.23 -0.25
C MET A 109 3.45 0.64 0.55
N GLU A 110 4.02 1.77 0.15
CA GLU A 110 5.23 2.39 0.72
C GLU A 110 4.89 3.58 1.63
N GLY A 111 3.61 3.88 1.84
CA GLY A 111 3.17 4.98 2.71
C GLY A 111 3.24 6.36 2.06
N LYS A 112 3.47 6.48 0.75
CA LYS A 112 3.71 7.75 0.05
C LYS A 112 2.46 8.61 -0.19
N GLY A 113 1.27 8.08 0.11
CA GLY A 113 0.01 8.78 -0.20
C GLY A 113 -0.46 8.61 -1.65
N ASP A 114 0.11 7.63 -2.36
CA ASP A 114 -0.05 7.35 -3.79
C ASP A 114 -0.83 6.04 -4.07
N GLY A 115 -1.71 5.66 -3.14
CA GLY A 115 -2.52 4.46 -3.30
C GLY A 115 -3.50 4.56 -4.47
N SER A 116 -4.01 3.43 -4.96
CA SER A 116 -4.95 3.36 -6.08
C SER A 116 -6.28 4.11 -5.89
N MET A 117 -6.57 4.60 -4.68
CA MET A 117 -7.73 5.40 -4.29
C MET A 117 -7.31 6.77 -3.73
N ALA A 118 -6.06 7.20 -3.89
CA ALA A 118 -5.58 8.48 -3.38
C ALA A 118 -6.35 9.66 -3.99
N ASP A 119 -6.65 9.60 -5.28
CA ASP A 119 -7.34 10.66 -6.03
C ASP A 119 -8.87 10.67 -5.81
N LEU A 120 -9.41 9.72 -5.04
CA LEU A 120 -10.83 9.68 -4.71
C LEU A 120 -11.18 10.49 -3.45
N ALA A 121 -10.17 10.97 -2.72
CA ALA A 121 -10.35 11.77 -1.53
C ALA A 121 -10.31 13.27 -1.89
N ASP A 122 -11.20 14.08 -1.31
CA ASP A 122 -11.23 15.53 -1.51
C ASP A 122 -9.90 16.21 -1.13
N LYS A 123 -9.21 15.60 -0.16
CA LYS A 123 -7.85 15.96 0.24
C LYS A 123 -6.93 14.76 0.00
N PRO A 124 -5.77 14.94 -0.66
CA PRO A 124 -4.85 13.84 -0.89
C PRO A 124 -4.38 13.23 0.44
N PRO A 125 -4.25 11.90 0.52
CA PRO A 125 -3.74 11.22 1.71
C PRO A 125 -2.35 11.72 2.11
N ARG A 126 -2.06 11.73 3.42
CA ARG A 126 -0.74 12.10 3.93
C ARG A 126 0.34 11.12 3.44
N ASN A 127 1.49 11.70 3.05
CA ASN A 127 2.73 10.95 2.89
C ASN A 127 3.28 10.58 4.28
N LEU A 128 3.18 9.30 4.63
CA LEU A 128 3.66 8.72 5.88
C LEU A 128 5.18 8.54 5.92
N THR A 129 5.90 8.73 4.80
CA THR A 129 7.37 8.72 4.77
C THR A 129 7.97 10.07 5.15
N CYS A 130 7.16 11.13 5.19
CA CYS A 130 7.59 12.46 5.59
C CYS A 130 7.96 12.50 7.09
N LYS A 131 9.27 12.44 7.37
CA LYS A 131 9.80 12.42 8.75
C LYS A 131 9.46 13.68 9.51
N GLU A 132 9.58 14.84 8.88
CA GLU A 132 9.35 16.14 9.54
C GLU A 132 7.94 16.24 10.12
N TYR A 133 6.93 15.81 9.36
CA TYR A 133 5.53 15.77 9.81
C TYR A 133 5.28 14.65 10.80
N MET A 134 5.72 13.42 10.49
CA MET A 134 5.45 12.27 11.33
C MET A 134 6.08 12.43 12.72
N ASN A 135 7.25 13.07 12.85
CA ASN A 135 7.88 13.34 14.14
C ASN A 135 7.15 14.37 14.99
N LYS A 136 6.33 15.24 14.39
CA LYS A 136 5.54 16.27 15.11
C LYS A 136 4.21 15.74 15.67
N ILE A 137 3.76 14.58 15.20
CA ILE A 137 2.46 14.00 15.58
C ILE A 137 2.68 12.89 16.59
N THR A 138 1.92 12.90 17.68
CA THR A 138 2.00 11.88 18.72
C THR A 138 1.34 10.57 18.29
N ASP A 139 1.72 9.47 18.94
CA ASP A 139 1.09 8.16 18.70
C ASP A 139 -0.41 8.18 19.02
N GLY A 140 -0.83 8.97 20.01
CA GLY A 140 -2.22 9.12 20.39
C GLY A 140 -3.06 9.94 19.42
N GLU A 141 -2.47 10.95 18.78
CA GLU A 141 -3.10 11.65 17.65
C GLU A 141 -3.36 10.70 16.48
N ILE A 142 -2.36 9.91 16.08
CA ILE A 142 -2.54 8.90 15.02
C ILE A 142 -3.62 7.88 15.42
N PHE A 143 -3.66 7.47 16.70
CA PHE A 143 -4.69 6.59 17.22
C PHE A 143 -6.09 7.17 17.03
N TRP A 144 -6.28 8.43 17.42
CA TRP A 144 -7.56 9.11 17.29
C TRP A 144 -7.99 9.22 15.83
N VAL A 145 -7.10 9.66 14.94
CA VAL A 145 -7.36 9.76 13.50
C VAL A 145 -7.75 8.43 12.88
N ILE A 146 -7.06 7.34 13.23
CA ILE A 146 -7.44 6.01 12.74
C ILE A 146 -8.80 5.60 13.32
N LYS A 147 -9.05 5.87 14.60
CA LYS A 147 -10.29 5.43 15.23
C LYS A 147 -11.50 6.19 14.68
N GLU A 148 -11.43 7.50 14.62
CA GLU A 148 -12.53 8.38 14.21
C GLU A 148 -12.64 8.56 12.69
N GLY A 149 -11.51 8.50 11.98
CA GLY A 149 -11.45 8.91 10.58
C GLY A 149 -11.39 10.44 10.43
N ILE A 150 -11.40 10.91 9.19
CA ILE A 150 -11.46 12.33 8.82
C ILE A 150 -12.48 12.42 7.69
N GLU A 151 -13.72 12.76 8.03
CA GLU A 151 -14.86 12.73 7.10
C GLU A 151 -14.62 13.66 5.89
N ASP A 152 -14.23 14.90 6.15
CA ASP A 152 -13.92 15.92 5.11
C ASP A 152 -12.71 15.58 4.23
N ALA A 153 -11.92 14.56 4.59
CA ALA A 153 -10.80 14.07 3.80
C ALA A 153 -11.08 12.68 3.21
N GLY A 154 -12.31 12.15 3.34
CA GLY A 154 -12.67 10.82 2.87
C GLY A 154 -11.99 9.67 3.62
N MET A 155 -11.32 9.92 4.76
CA MET A 155 -10.68 8.88 5.56
C MET A 155 -11.74 8.22 6.47
N PRO A 156 -12.05 6.93 6.27
CA PRO A 156 -13.12 6.27 7.04
C PRO A 156 -12.70 6.03 8.51
N SER A 157 -13.69 5.95 9.39
CA SER A 157 -13.51 5.47 10.77
C SER A 157 -13.12 3.98 10.81
N TYR A 158 -12.21 3.63 11.72
CA TYR A 158 -11.85 2.24 12.04
C TYR A 158 -12.29 1.79 13.45
N LYS A 159 -13.36 2.36 14.00
CA LYS A 159 -13.99 1.94 15.30
C LYS A 159 -14.28 0.44 15.42
N HIS A 160 -14.42 -0.27 14.30
CA HIS A 160 -14.60 -1.72 14.25
C HIS A 160 -13.32 -2.52 14.62
N LEU A 161 -12.15 -1.87 14.63
CA LEU A 161 -10.91 -2.45 15.12
C LEU A 161 -10.81 -2.22 16.63
N SER A 162 -10.30 -3.22 17.36
CA SER A 162 -9.97 -3.03 18.77
C SER A 162 -8.76 -2.11 18.92
N ASP A 163 -8.63 -1.43 20.06
CA ASP A 163 -7.52 -0.53 20.36
C ASP A 163 -6.16 -1.19 20.15
N LYS A 164 -6.03 -2.45 20.57
CA LYS A 164 -4.83 -3.25 20.33
C LYS A 164 -4.46 -3.35 18.84
N LYS A 165 -5.44 -3.48 17.95
CA LYS A 165 -5.18 -3.54 16.49
C LYS A 165 -4.77 -2.17 15.94
N ILE A 166 -5.37 -1.08 16.44
CA ILE A 166 -4.97 0.28 16.06
C ILE A 166 -3.54 0.56 16.53
N TRP A 167 -3.18 0.18 17.75
CA TRP A 167 -1.80 0.29 18.23
C TRP A 167 -0.80 -0.55 17.42
N GLN A 168 -1.21 -1.71 16.92
CA GLN A 168 -0.39 -2.50 15.99
C GLN A 168 -0.22 -1.82 14.63
N LEU A 169 -1.29 -1.21 14.10
CA LEU A 169 -1.22 -0.39 12.88
C LEU A 169 -0.23 0.76 13.04
N ILE A 170 -0.27 1.48 14.17
CA ILE A 170 0.62 2.61 14.45
C ILE A 170 2.08 2.16 14.48
N GLN A 171 2.40 1.01 15.11
CA GLN A 171 3.78 0.48 15.06
C GLN A 171 4.27 0.25 13.62
N TYR A 172 3.40 -0.17 12.70
CA TYR A 172 3.75 -0.35 11.29
C TYR A 172 3.81 0.98 10.54
N ILE A 173 2.89 1.92 10.79
CA ILE A 173 2.90 3.25 10.16
C ILE A 173 4.21 3.98 10.47
N ARG A 174 4.68 3.90 11.73
CA ARG A 174 5.94 4.52 12.15
C ARG A 174 7.17 4.00 11.40
N THR A 175 7.13 2.81 10.80
CA THR A 175 8.28 2.30 10.04
C THR A 175 8.49 2.98 8.69
N PHE A 176 7.52 3.77 8.20
CA PHE A 176 7.69 4.52 6.96
C PHE A 176 8.59 5.75 7.11
N SER A 177 8.76 6.26 8.33
CA SER A 177 9.47 7.51 8.62
C SER A 177 10.65 7.32 9.59
N THR A 178 11.17 6.10 9.74
CA THR A 178 12.43 5.85 10.45
C THR A 178 13.62 5.92 9.49
N ASP A 179 14.80 6.25 10.01
CA ASP A 179 16.04 6.13 9.25
C ASP A 179 16.24 4.67 8.81
N SER A 180 16.58 4.46 7.53
CA SER A 180 16.89 3.15 6.95
C SER A 180 18.31 2.72 7.31
#